data_AF-A0A6I1Z8H3-F1
#
_entry.id   AF-A0A6I1Z8H3-F1
#
_cell.length_a   1.000
_cell.length_b   1.000
_cell.length_c   1.000
_cell.angle_alpha   90.00
_cell.angle_beta   90.00
_cell.angle_gamma   90.00
#
_symmetry.space_group_name_H-M   'P 1'
#
loop_
_entity.id
_entity.type
_entity.pdbx_description
1 polymer ?
#
loop_
_entity_poly.entity_id
_entity_poly.type
_entity_poly.pdbx_seq_one_letter_code
_entity_poly.pdbx_strand_id
1 'polypeptide(L)' 'MARINLTEMIERLELRPVLKKTVQAAIPDVEFDDKVLYREFRKAASRRFQTWERVPDSCVKSEY' A
#
# COMPACT_ATOMS: atom_id res chain seq x y z
N MET A 1 20.11 8.72 -2.85
CA MET A 1 19.01 8.07 -2.11
C MET A 1 17.87 9.03 -2.02
N ALA A 2 16.68 8.61 -2.44
CA ALA A 2 15.47 9.38 -2.32
C ALA A 2 14.78 9.07 -1.00
N ARG A 3 13.92 10.00 -0.54
CA ARG A 3 13.00 9.74 0.56
C ARG A 3 11.59 9.70 0.00
N ILE A 4 10.83 8.68 0.37
CA ILE A 4 9.43 8.54 0.00
C ILE A 4 8.56 8.43 1.23
N ASN A 5 7.37 9.02 1.17
CA ASN A 5 6.35 8.79 2.18
C ASN A 5 5.47 7.63 1.74
N LEU A 6 5.78 6.44 2.23
CA LEU A 6 5.11 5.21 1.80
C LEU A 6 3.62 5.20 2.20
N THR A 7 3.27 5.82 3.33
CA THR A 7 1.88 5.98 3.76
C THR A 7 1.11 6.85 2.77
N GLU A 8 1.69 7.98 2.37
CA GLU A 8 1.07 8.89 1.39
C GLU A 8 0.97 8.23 0.00
N MET A 9 1.97 7.45 -0.40
CA MET A 9 1.90 6.67 -1.64
C MET A 9 0.75 5.65 -1.61
N ILE A 10 0.60 4.89 -0.51
CA ILE A 10 -0.51 3.96 -0.33
C ILE A 10 -1.86 4.68 -0.42
N GLU A 11 -1.96 5.91 0.10
CA GLU A 11 -3.18 6.71 0.03
C GLU A 11 -3.51 7.21 -1.37
N ARG A 12 -2.50 7.63 -2.12
CA ARG A 12 -2.64 8.14 -3.49
C ARG A 12 -2.89 7.03 -4.51
N LEU A 13 -2.35 5.84 -4.26
CA LEU A 13 -2.54 4.68 -5.12
C LEU A 13 -3.87 3.99 -4.82
N GLU A 14 -4.63 3.64 -5.86
CA GLU A 14 -5.89 2.92 -5.71
C GLU A 14 -5.66 1.43 -5.42
N LEU A 15 -5.10 1.11 -4.25
CA LEU A 15 -4.70 -0.25 -3.90
C LEU A 15 -5.86 -1.14 -3.45
N ARG A 16 -7.03 -0.58 -3.13
CA ARG A 16 -8.21 -1.36 -2.67
C ARG A 16 -8.62 -2.50 -3.62
N PRO A 17 -8.86 -2.28 -4.92
CA PRO A 17 -9.22 -3.36 -5.84
C PRO A 17 -8.11 -4.41 -5.98
N VAL A 18 -6.84 -3.99 -5.93
CA VAL A 18 -5.69 -4.90 -5.98
C VAL A 18 -5.67 -5.77 -4.72
N LEU A 19 -5.83 -5.17 -3.55
CA LEU A 19 -5.85 -5.88 -2.27
C LEU A 19 -6.98 -6.90 -2.19
N LYS A 20 -8.19 -6.54 -2.66
CA LYS A 20 -9.32 -7.47 -2.77
C LYS A 20 -8.95 -8.68 -3.63
N LYS A 21 -8.47 -8.44 -4.86
CA LYS A 21 -8.09 -9.50 -5.79
C LYS A 21 -7.01 -10.42 -5.20
N THR A 22 -6.04 -9.86 -4.51
CA THR A 22 -4.97 -10.63 -3.84
C THR A 22 -5.55 -11.53 -2.75
N VAL A 23 -6.47 -11.03 -1.91
CA VAL A 23 -7.10 -11.85 -0.86
C VAL A 23 -7.94 -12.96 -1.47
N GLN A 24 -8.75 -12.65 -2.49
CA GLN A 24 -9.56 -13.66 -3.19
C GLN A 24 -8.70 -14.72 -3.90
N ALA A 25 -7.53 -14.34 -4.45
CA ALA A 25 -6.63 -15.29 -5.07
C ALA A 25 -5.94 -16.20 -4.04
N ALA A 26 -5.58 -15.65 -2.87
CA ALA A 26 -4.90 -16.39 -1.82
C ALA A 26 -5.87 -17.26 -0.99
N ILE A 27 -7.10 -16.80 -0.79
CA ILE A 27 -8.12 -17.43 0.05
C ILE A 27 -9.49 -17.27 -0.67
N PRO A 28 -9.82 -18.15 -1.64
CA PRO A 28 -10.98 -17.96 -2.52
C PRO A 28 -12.34 -17.93 -1.81
N ASP A 29 -12.47 -18.66 -0.71
CA ASP A 29 -13.76 -18.90 -0.05
C ASP A 29 -14.03 -17.94 1.13
N VAL A 30 -13.28 -16.84 1.24
CA VAL A 30 -13.44 -15.89 2.34
C VAL A 30 -14.32 -14.70 1.93
N GLU A 31 -15.37 -14.44 2.71
CA GLU A 31 -16.16 -13.22 2.62
C GLU A 31 -15.55 -12.11 3.48
N PHE A 32 -15.44 -10.91 2.92
CA PHE A 32 -14.94 -9.73 3.64
C PHE A 32 -15.48 -8.43 3.04
N ASP A 33 -15.50 -7.38 3.86
CA ASP A 33 -15.77 -6.01 3.40
C ASP A 33 -14.47 -5.37 2.88
N ASP A 34 -14.44 -5.06 1.58
CA ASP A 34 -13.30 -4.42 0.91
C ASP A 34 -12.85 -3.11 1.57
N LYS A 35 -13.80 -2.31 2.09
CA LYS A 35 -13.51 -1.04 2.76
C LYS A 35 -12.85 -1.28 4.11
N VAL A 36 -13.35 -2.25 4.88
CA VAL A 36 -12.78 -2.63 6.17
C VAL A 36 -11.37 -3.21 5.99
N LEU A 37 -11.21 -4.14 5.05
CA LEU A 37 -9.92 -4.73 4.70
C LEU A 37 -8.89 -3.65 4.34
N TYR A 38 -9.28 -2.71 3.47
CA TYR A 38 -8.39 -1.62 3.06
C TYR A 38 -8.03 -0.68 4.21
N ARG A 39 -8.98 -0.40 5.11
CA ARG A 39 -8.74 0.44 6.29
C ARG A 39 -7.74 -0.22 7.24
N GLU A 40 -7.90 -1.51 7.55
CA GLU A 40 -6.98 -2.22 8.43
C GLU A 40 -5.59 -2.37 7.79
N PHE A 41 -5.53 -2.62 6.47
CA PHE A 41 -4.27 -2.60 5.72
C PHE A 41 -3.54 -1.26 5.85
N ARG A 42 -4.22 -0.13 5.63
CA ARG A 42 -3.62 1.21 5.79
C ARG A 42 -3.10 1.44 7.21
N LYS A 43 -3.87 1.05 8.21
CA LYS A 43 -3.49 1.17 9.63
C LYS A 43 -2.28 0.31 9.98
N ALA A 44 -2.18 -0.89 9.42
CA ALA A 44 -1.01 -1.76 9.58
C ALA A 44 0.22 -1.16 8.89
N ALA A 45 0.06 -0.66 7.66
CA ALA A 45 1.14 -0.03 6.90
C ALA A 45 1.68 1.23 7.61
N SER A 46 0.79 2.13 8.06
CA SER A 46 1.22 3.36 8.73
C SER A 46 1.93 3.13 10.06
N ARG A 47 1.65 2.03 10.75
CA ARG A 47 2.39 1.60 11.95
C ARG A 47 3.75 1.01 11.63
N ARG A 48 3.88 0.35 10.47
CA ARG A 48 5.09 -0.38 10.08
C ARG A 48 6.15 0.51 9.44
N PHE A 49 5.70 1.48 8.64
CA PHE A 49 6.57 2.37 7.87
C PHE A 49 6.59 3.74 8.53
N GLN A 50 7.79 4.22 8.85
CA GLN A 50 7.94 5.60 9.32
C GLN A 50 7.68 6.53 8.13
N THR A 51 7.16 7.74 8.39
CA THR A 51 6.60 8.64 7.39
C THR A 51 7.52 8.98 6.22
N TRP A 52 8.84 8.79 6.36
CA TRP A 52 9.81 8.96 5.28
C TRP A 52 10.82 7.82 5.27
N GLU A 53 10.65 6.89 4.33
CA GLU A 53 11.56 5.77 4.14
C GLU A 53 12.64 6.14 3.11
N ARG A 54 13.87 5.68 3.34
CA ARG A 54 14.96 5.86 2.37
C ARG A 54 14.90 4.75 1.33
N VAL A 55 14.87 5.12 0.06
CA VAL A 55 14.92 4.19 -1.07
C VAL A 55 16.09 4.50 -2.00
N PRO A 56 16.60 3.50 -2.74
CA PRO A 56 17.55 3.73 -3.82
C PRO A 56 16.99 4.72 -4.86
N ASP A 57 17.85 5.55 -5.45
CA ASP A 57 17.42 6.49 -6.49
C ASP A 57 16.87 5.76 -7.73
N SER A 58 17.30 4.52 -7.97
CA SER A 58 16.76 3.65 -9.03
C SER A 58 15.28 3.34 -8.87
N CYS A 59 14.69 3.52 -7.68
CA CYS A 59 13.26 3.36 -7.44
C CYS A 59 12.45 4.61 -7.81
N VAL A 60 13.09 5.73 -8.14
CA VAL A 60 12.45 7.01 -8.42
C VAL A 60 12.82 7.46 -9.83
N LYS A 61 11.83 7.53 -10.71
CA LYS A 61 11.98 8.15 -12.03
C LYS A 61 11.36 9.54 -11.98
N SER A 62 12.18 10.59 -11.97
CA SER A 62 11.72 11.97 -12.15
C SER A 62 11.52 12.26 -13.63
N GLU A 63 10.31 12.62 -14.03
CA GLU A 63 10.04 13.20 -15.36
C GLU A 63 10.18 14.72 -15.20
N TYR A 64 11.30 15.26 -15.69
CA TYR A 64 11.57 16.70 -15.73
C TYR A 64 10.82 17.35 -16.89
#